data_AF-A0A2W7BC92-F1
#
_entry.id   AF-A0A2W7BC92-F1
#
_cell.length_a   1.000
_cell.length_b   1.000
_cell.length_c   1.000
_cell.angle_alpha   90.00
_cell.angle_beta   90.00
_cell.angle_gamma   90.00
#
_symmetry.space_group_name_H-M   'P 1'
#
loop_
_entity.id
_entity.type
_entity.pdbx_description
1 polymer ?
#
loop_
_entity_poly.entity_id
_entity_poly.type
_entity_poly.pdbx_seq_one_letter_code
_entity_poly.pdbx_strand_id
1 'polypeptide(L)'
;MKTVNPYKTTLDSGNAYWMARLASVAYIKKDDPEGSPDVAKILANLKQEDPRFSSVTGFSKNSSQAILVEHEDFFTMAFRGTDELVDWLDNFDLIVTPVLLLVEGEKLDGYFHKGFWKATEDIWEPLLAKYQQFQQQDRDKQKDLQQKKVRPLFLTGHSLGGAMATIAATKLIHQDLPFISTYTFGQPRTMTHNTARIINGKAENRFFRFQNNNDMVTRAPARAAGYSHVGSFVYISEDKSLHNDIGWWYRFLDSAEGVIKAIPKKGLDGVEDHSMSDYLQAVESWNWAPNQT
;
A
#
# COMPACT_ATOMS: atom_id res chain seq x y z
N MET A 1 4.37 -14.14 18.19
CA MET A 1 3.73 -13.17 17.28
C MET A 1 4.81 -12.43 16.52
N LYS A 2 4.62 -12.15 15.23
CA LYS A 2 5.59 -11.37 14.45
C LYS A 2 5.68 -9.95 15.00
N THR A 3 6.86 -9.34 14.97
CA THR A 3 7.09 -7.97 15.46
C THR A 3 7.45 -7.05 14.30
N VAL A 4 7.04 -5.78 14.36
CA VAL A 4 7.55 -4.77 13.44
C VAL A 4 9.01 -4.48 13.75
N ASN A 5 9.83 -4.38 12.71
CA ASN A 5 11.19 -3.86 12.72
C ASN A 5 11.15 -2.41 12.20
N PRO A 6 10.96 -1.40 13.09
CA PRO A 6 10.48 -0.08 12.70
C PRO A 6 11.46 0.67 11.79
N TYR A 7 12.76 0.45 11.93
CA TYR A 7 13.80 1.14 11.16
C TYR A 7 14.34 0.32 9.98
N LYS A 8 13.81 -0.88 9.75
CA LYS A 8 14.24 -1.74 8.65
C LYS A 8 13.58 -1.29 7.35
N THR A 9 14.41 -0.84 6.41
CA THR A 9 13.99 -0.36 5.09
C THR A 9 13.90 -1.47 4.05
N THR A 10 14.61 -2.58 4.25
CA THR A 10 14.55 -3.76 3.37
C THR A 10 13.34 -4.63 3.67
N LEU A 11 13.02 -5.53 2.72
CA LEU A 11 11.90 -6.46 2.83
C LEU A 11 12.02 -7.28 4.13
N ASP A 12 10.95 -7.29 4.92
CA ASP A 12 10.92 -7.92 6.24
C ASP A 12 9.60 -8.63 6.51
N SER A 13 9.67 -9.84 7.05
CA SER A 13 8.49 -10.68 7.27
C SER A 13 7.61 -10.20 8.42
N GLY A 14 8.19 -9.52 9.42
CA GLY A 14 7.45 -8.90 10.51
C GLY A 14 6.73 -7.64 10.06
N ASN A 15 7.43 -6.77 9.33
CA ASN A 15 6.83 -5.59 8.72
C ASN A 15 5.72 -5.97 7.73
N ALA A 16 5.97 -6.94 6.84
CA ALA A 16 4.96 -7.39 5.87
C ALA A 16 3.69 -7.89 6.57
N TYR A 17 3.82 -8.71 7.63
CA TYR A 17 2.67 -9.22 8.38
C TYR A 17 1.85 -8.07 8.97
N TRP A 18 2.48 -7.14 9.67
CA TRP A 18 1.75 -6.04 10.29
C TRP A 18 1.14 -5.11 9.26
N MET A 19 1.80 -4.88 8.13
CA MET A 19 1.22 -4.08 7.05
C MET A 19 0.04 -4.78 6.38
N ALA A 20 0.08 -6.11 6.23
CA ALA A 20 -1.07 -6.91 5.78
C ALA A 20 -2.23 -6.83 6.81
N ARG A 21 -1.92 -7.01 8.10
CA ARG A 21 -2.91 -6.90 9.19
C ARG A 21 -3.58 -5.52 9.19
N LEU A 22 -2.80 -4.44 9.05
CA LEU A 22 -3.29 -3.07 9.03
C LEU A 22 -4.11 -2.75 7.76
N ALA A 23 -3.72 -3.29 6.60
CA ALA A 23 -4.52 -3.21 5.38
C ALA A 23 -5.86 -3.96 5.51
N SER A 24 -5.87 -5.10 6.20
CA SER A 24 -7.09 -5.88 6.46
C SER A 24 -8.08 -5.14 7.37
N VAL A 25 -7.62 -4.60 8.50
CA VAL A 25 -8.52 -3.89 9.43
C VAL A 25 -9.03 -2.55 8.89
N ALA A 26 -8.41 -1.99 7.84
CA ALA A 26 -8.90 -0.81 7.16
C ALA A 26 -10.30 -1.01 6.52
N TYR A 27 -10.74 -2.27 6.33
CA TYR A 27 -12.08 -2.61 5.87
C TYR A 27 -13.15 -2.65 6.98
N ILE A 28 -12.76 -2.57 8.26
CA ILE A 28 -13.72 -2.53 9.36
C ILE A 28 -14.41 -1.15 9.37
N LYS A 29 -15.65 -1.15 8.90
CA LYS A 29 -16.48 0.04 8.71
C LYS A 29 -17.65 0.11 9.68
N LYS A 30 -18.16 1.32 9.85
CA LYS A 30 -19.45 1.57 10.49
C LYS A 30 -20.57 1.19 9.54
N ASP A 31 -21.74 0.95 10.13
CA ASP A 31 -23.00 0.79 9.39
C ASP A 31 -23.59 2.18 9.10
N ASP A 32 -22.85 2.99 8.35
CA ASP A 32 -23.30 4.28 7.84
C ASP A 32 -23.28 4.26 6.30
N PRO A 33 -24.02 5.16 5.62
CA PRO A 33 -24.11 5.13 4.15
C PRO A 33 -22.77 5.29 3.42
N GLU A 34 -21.77 5.91 4.06
CA GLU A 34 -20.43 6.08 3.48
C GLU A 34 -19.52 4.88 3.79
N GLY A 35 -19.94 4.00 4.71
CA GLY A 35 -19.14 2.92 5.25
C GLY A 35 -17.86 3.43 5.91
N SER A 36 -17.92 4.53 6.67
CA SER A 36 -16.73 5.18 7.24
C SER A 36 -15.96 4.26 8.21
N PRO A 37 -14.63 4.46 8.42
CA PRO A 37 -13.86 3.59 9.31
C PRO A 37 -14.41 3.52 10.75
N ASP A 38 -14.62 2.30 11.28
CA ASP A 38 -15.01 2.08 12.67
C ASP A 38 -13.77 2.05 13.57
N VAL A 39 -13.21 3.23 13.84
CA VAL A 39 -11.94 3.39 14.55
C VAL A 39 -11.91 2.74 15.94
N ALA A 40 -13.06 2.65 16.62
CA ALA A 40 -13.17 2.03 17.94
C ALA A 40 -13.02 0.50 17.84
N LYS A 41 -13.73 -0.13 16.88
CA LYS A 41 -13.57 -1.57 16.62
C LYS A 41 -12.20 -1.90 16.08
N ILE A 42 -11.63 -1.07 15.19
CA ILE A 42 -10.28 -1.26 14.67
C ILE A 42 -9.25 -1.25 15.80
N LEU A 43 -9.28 -0.22 16.67
CA LEU A 43 -8.34 -0.12 17.78
C LEU A 43 -8.51 -1.29 18.77
N ALA A 44 -9.75 -1.68 19.07
CA ALA A 44 -10.02 -2.83 19.94
C ALA A 44 -9.49 -4.14 19.34
N ASN A 45 -9.64 -4.35 18.02
CA ASN A 45 -9.10 -5.52 17.32
C ASN A 45 -7.57 -5.55 17.37
N LEU A 46 -6.90 -4.43 17.05
CA LEU A 46 -5.44 -4.34 17.07
C LEU A 46 -4.87 -4.58 18.48
N LYS A 47 -5.52 -4.06 19.52
CA LYS A 47 -5.09 -4.24 20.92
C LYS A 47 -5.21 -5.67 21.45
N GLN A 48 -6.00 -6.53 20.81
CA GLN A 48 -6.04 -7.96 21.17
C GLN A 48 -4.74 -8.67 20.80
N GLU A 49 -4.03 -8.17 19.77
CA GLU A 49 -2.76 -8.72 19.31
C GLU A 49 -1.56 -7.97 19.91
N ASP A 50 -1.57 -6.64 19.89
CA ASP A 50 -0.52 -5.82 20.48
C ASP A 50 -1.13 -4.64 21.28
N PRO A 51 -1.02 -4.63 22.62
CA PRO A 51 -1.62 -3.59 23.45
C PRO A 51 -0.98 -2.20 23.24
N ARG A 52 0.17 -2.11 22.55
CA ARG A 52 0.93 -0.88 22.29
C ARG A 52 0.37 -0.02 21.15
N PHE A 53 -0.68 -0.48 20.46
CA PHE A 53 -1.46 0.42 19.59
C PHE A 53 -2.21 1.45 20.46
N SER A 54 -1.93 2.74 20.27
CA SER A 54 -2.45 3.79 21.15
C SER A 54 -3.68 4.49 20.57
N SER A 55 -3.72 4.73 19.27
CA SER A 55 -4.82 5.44 18.62
C SER A 55 -5.02 5.06 17.15
N VAL A 56 -6.24 5.26 16.67
CA VAL A 56 -6.62 5.14 15.26
C VAL A 56 -7.45 6.36 14.88
N THR A 57 -7.08 7.05 13.81
CA THR A 57 -7.89 8.13 13.21
C THR A 57 -8.36 7.72 11.84
N GLY A 58 -9.66 7.83 11.56
CA GLY A 58 -10.25 7.47 10.27
C GLY A 58 -10.50 8.70 9.40
N PHE A 59 -10.36 8.52 8.09
CA PHE A 59 -10.60 9.54 7.06
C PHE A 59 -11.54 8.95 6.02
N SER A 60 -12.57 9.71 5.64
CA SER A 60 -13.52 9.32 4.60
C SER A 60 -13.94 10.57 3.83
N LYS A 61 -13.88 10.49 2.50
CA LYS A 61 -14.44 11.51 1.60
C LYS A 61 -14.64 10.91 0.22
N ASN A 62 -15.81 11.10 -0.39
CA ASN A 62 -16.13 10.62 -1.75
C ASN A 62 -15.79 9.13 -1.94
N SER A 63 -16.17 8.27 -0.99
CA SER A 63 -15.85 6.84 -0.96
C SER A 63 -14.36 6.49 -0.80
N SER A 64 -13.47 7.48 -0.72
CA SER A 64 -12.04 7.28 -0.46
C SER A 64 -11.80 7.21 1.04
N GLN A 65 -11.09 6.18 1.49
CA GLN A 65 -10.96 5.89 2.92
C GLN A 65 -9.55 5.47 3.31
N ALA A 66 -9.14 5.91 4.50
CA ALA A 66 -7.90 5.50 5.13
C ALA A 66 -8.00 5.58 6.65
N ILE A 67 -7.05 4.92 7.31
CA ILE A 67 -6.80 5.05 8.73
C ILE A 67 -5.34 5.45 8.96
N LEU A 68 -5.13 6.36 9.92
CA LEU A 68 -3.82 6.64 10.50
C LEU A 68 -3.76 5.93 11.86
N VAL A 69 -2.87 4.95 11.94
CA VAL A 69 -2.68 4.11 13.13
C VAL A 69 -1.41 4.55 13.86
N GLU A 70 -1.54 4.73 15.16
CA GLU A 70 -0.45 5.06 16.07
C GLU A 70 -0.08 3.84 16.93
N HIS A 71 1.18 3.48 16.89
CA HIS A 71 1.81 2.48 17.74
C HIS A 71 2.94 3.15 18.54
N GLU A 72 3.31 2.62 19.71
CA GLU A 72 4.42 3.14 20.53
C GLU A 72 5.76 3.23 19.78
N ASP A 73 5.94 2.39 18.76
CA ASP A 73 7.18 2.31 17.98
C ASP A 73 7.11 2.94 16.58
N PHE A 74 5.92 3.12 15.99
CA PHE A 74 5.76 3.54 14.59
C PHE A 74 4.36 4.11 14.30
N PHE A 75 4.21 4.72 13.12
CA PHE A 75 2.93 5.12 12.54
C PHE A 75 2.64 4.31 11.27
N THR A 76 1.36 4.18 10.92
CA THR A 76 0.97 3.60 9.64
C THR A 76 -0.20 4.36 9.02
N MET A 77 -0.05 4.73 7.75
CA MET A 77 -1.16 5.16 6.90
C MET A 77 -1.65 3.94 6.11
N ALA A 78 -2.82 3.41 6.47
CA ALA A 78 -3.43 2.27 5.79
C ALA A 78 -4.65 2.74 4.97
N PHE A 79 -4.63 2.45 3.67
CA PHE A 79 -5.67 2.87 2.73
C PHE A 79 -6.57 1.68 2.40
N ARG A 80 -7.88 1.91 2.45
CA ARG A 80 -8.88 0.88 2.16
C ARG A 80 -9.07 0.75 0.65
N GLY A 81 -9.25 -0.48 0.16
CA GLY A 81 -9.69 -0.72 -1.21
C GLY A 81 -11.22 -0.65 -1.37
N THR A 82 -11.70 -1.12 -2.51
CA THR A 82 -13.14 -1.26 -2.78
C THR A 82 -13.66 -2.62 -2.33
N ASP A 83 -14.92 -2.71 -1.90
CA ASP A 83 -15.63 -3.99 -1.71
C ASP A 83 -16.20 -4.51 -3.05
N GLU A 84 -16.42 -3.61 -4.01
CA GLU A 84 -17.02 -3.90 -5.32
C GLU A 84 -15.93 -3.92 -6.41
N LEU A 85 -15.10 -4.96 -6.39
CA LEU A 85 -13.93 -5.04 -7.26
C LEU A 85 -14.28 -5.22 -8.74
N VAL A 86 -15.34 -6.01 -9.03
CA VAL A 86 -15.79 -6.30 -10.39
C VAL A 86 -16.28 -5.02 -11.06
N ASP A 87 -17.18 -4.29 -10.40
CA ASP A 87 -17.70 -3.00 -10.90
C ASP A 87 -16.58 -1.97 -11.08
N TRP A 88 -15.58 -1.99 -10.20
CA TRP A 88 -14.42 -1.12 -10.33
C TRP A 88 -13.59 -1.45 -11.57
N LEU A 89 -13.36 -2.74 -11.88
CA LEU A 89 -12.65 -3.17 -13.08
C LEU A 89 -13.42 -2.83 -14.37
N ASP A 90 -14.73 -3.01 -14.36
CA ASP A 90 -15.58 -2.74 -15.53
C ASP A 90 -15.65 -1.25 -15.88
N ASN A 91 -15.66 -0.38 -14.87
CA ASN A 91 -15.68 1.08 -15.03
C ASN A 91 -14.29 1.72 -15.06
N PHE A 92 -13.23 0.91 -15.09
CA PHE A 92 -11.85 1.37 -14.95
C PHE A 92 -11.39 2.16 -16.18
N ASP A 93 -10.97 3.42 -15.98
CA ASP A 93 -10.43 4.26 -17.05
C ASP A 93 -8.90 4.12 -17.19
N LEU A 94 -8.37 4.55 -18.34
CA LEU A 94 -6.92 4.60 -18.60
C LEU A 94 -6.40 6.04 -18.61
N ILE A 95 -7.11 6.94 -17.94
CA ILE A 95 -6.83 8.36 -17.98
C ILE A 95 -5.68 8.65 -17.02
N VAL A 96 -4.67 9.35 -17.53
CA VAL A 96 -3.57 9.86 -16.73
C VAL A 96 -3.81 11.32 -16.34
N THR A 97 -3.38 11.70 -15.14
CA THR A 97 -3.27 13.09 -14.72
C THR A 97 -1.80 13.48 -14.61
N PRO A 98 -1.37 14.59 -15.24
CA PRO A 98 -0.02 15.12 -15.06
C PRO A 98 0.11 15.76 -13.67
N VAL A 99 1.28 15.59 -13.06
CA VAL A 99 1.65 16.11 -11.74
C VAL A 99 3.11 16.55 -11.79
N LEU A 100 3.38 17.78 -11.38
CA LEU A 100 4.75 18.23 -11.19
C LEU A 100 5.32 17.59 -9.93
N LEU A 101 6.34 16.74 -10.09
CA LEU A 101 7.07 16.12 -9.00
C LEU A 101 8.32 16.93 -8.64
N LEU A 102 8.60 17.04 -7.34
CA LEU A 102 9.84 17.57 -6.81
C LEU A 102 10.61 16.38 -6.23
N VAL A 103 11.73 16.01 -6.83
CA VAL A 103 12.55 14.89 -6.35
C VAL A 103 13.96 15.41 -6.18
N GLU A 104 14.45 15.47 -4.94
CA GLU A 104 15.79 16.00 -4.62
C GLU A 104 16.04 17.43 -5.14
N GLY A 105 14.99 18.24 -5.20
CA GLY A 105 15.05 19.62 -5.70
C GLY A 105 14.88 19.74 -7.22
N GLU A 106 14.80 18.63 -7.96
CA GLU A 106 14.53 18.62 -9.40
C GLU A 106 13.03 18.57 -9.69
N LYS A 107 12.60 19.36 -10.70
CA LYS A 107 11.24 19.38 -11.22
C LYS A 107 11.09 18.37 -12.35
N LEU A 108 10.22 17.38 -12.16
CA LEU A 108 9.99 16.29 -13.11
C LEU A 108 8.50 16.12 -13.39
N ASP A 109 8.13 15.73 -14.60
CA ASP A 109 6.74 15.43 -14.94
C ASP A 109 6.36 13.99 -14.54
N GLY A 110 5.42 13.87 -13.61
CA GLY A 110 4.78 12.63 -13.21
C GLY A 110 3.42 12.46 -13.86
N TYR A 111 3.04 11.21 -14.17
CA TYR A 111 1.75 10.86 -14.76
C TYR A 111 1.18 9.67 -14.01
N PHE A 112 0.05 9.90 -13.34
CA PHE A 112 -0.62 8.92 -12.48
C PHE A 112 -2.00 8.60 -13.02
N HIS A 113 -2.51 7.41 -12.72
CA HIS A 113 -3.92 7.11 -13.00
C HIS A 113 -4.83 8.13 -12.29
N LYS A 114 -5.72 8.79 -13.05
CA LYS A 114 -6.51 9.93 -12.59
C LYS A 114 -7.40 9.58 -11.40
N GLY A 115 -8.09 8.44 -11.46
CA GLY A 115 -8.96 7.99 -10.38
C GLY A 115 -8.23 7.74 -9.08
N PHE A 116 -7.04 7.11 -9.14
CA PHE A 116 -6.24 6.81 -7.94
C PHE A 116 -5.66 8.08 -7.33
N TRP A 117 -5.19 9.00 -8.18
CA TRP A 117 -4.72 10.30 -7.73
C TRP A 117 -5.82 11.06 -7.01
N LYS A 118 -7.00 11.16 -7.64
CA LYS A 118 -8.16 11.84 -7.07
C LYS A 118 -8.62 11.23 -5.73
N ALA A 119 -8.70 9.90 -5.66
CA ALA A 119 -9.07 9.21 -4.43
C ALA A 119 -8.08 9.50 -3.29
N THR A 120 -6.78 9.55 -3.61
CA THR A 120 -5.74 9.91 -2.62
C THR A 120 -5.88 11.37 -2.18
N GLU A 121 -6.07 12.29 -3.12
CA GLU A 121 -6.25 13.73 -2.84
C GLU A 121 -7.44 14.02 -1.93
N ASP A 122 -8.53 13.26 -2.06
CA ASP A 122 -9.75 13.50 -1.28
C ASP A 122 -9.54 13.37 0.23
N ILE A 123 -8.57 12.56 0.66
CA ILE A 123 -8.26 12.33 2.07
C ILE A 123 -6.85 12.79 2.48
N TRP A 124 -5.99 13.19 1.54
CA TRP A 124 -4.56 13.42 1.79
C TRP A 124 -4.28 14.52 2.81
N GLU A 125 -4.81 15.73 2.59
CA GLU A 125 -4.54 16.89 3.44
C GLU A 125 -4.91 16.67 4.92
N PRO A 126 -6.16 16.26 5.27
CA PRO A 126 -6.49 16.02 6.67
C PRO A 126 -5.68 14.87 7.29
N LEU A 127 -5.33 13.85 6.50
CA LEU A 127 -4.53 12.72 6.94
C LEU A 127 -3.07 13.12 7.24
N LEU A 128 -2.44 13.87 6.34
CA LEU A 128 -1.09 14.38 6.52
C LEU A 128 -1.02 15.36 7.70
N ALA A 129 -1.98 16.28 7.81
CA ALA A 129 -2.06 17.23 8.92
C ALA A 129 -2.16 16.49 10.27
N LYS A 130 -2.97 15.44 10.36
CA LYS A 130 -3.08 14.62 11.57
C LYS A 130 -1.77 13.90 11.92
N TYR A 131 -1.09 13.35 10.92
CA TYR A 131 0.22 12.74 11.12
C TYR A 131 1.25 13.75 11.64
N GLN A 132 1.31 14.95 11.06
CA GLN A 132 2.19 16.02 11.51
C GLN A 132 1.89 16.48 12.94
N GLN A 133 0.61 16.47 13.35
CA GLN A 133 0.22 16.71 14.75
C GLN A 133 0.82 15.66 15.69
N PHE A 134 0.75 14.37 15.34
CA PHE A 134 1.36 13.32 16.15
C PHE A 134 2.90 13.44 16.20
N GLN A 135 3.54 13.76 15.08
CA GLN A 135 4.98 14.04 15.07
C GLN A 135 5.35 15.23 15.96
N GLN A 136 4.53 16.28 16.00
CA GLN A 136 4.76 17.41 16.88
C GLN A 136 4.61 17.02 18.36
N GLN A 137 3.60 16.21 18.69
CA GLN A 137 3.42 15.67 20.04
C GLN A 137 4.62 14.81 20.49
N ASP A 138 5.18 13.99 19.60
CA ASP A 138 6.41 13.23 19.89
C ASP A 138 7.59 14.15 20.17
N ARG A 139 7.79 15.18 19.34
CA ARG A 139 8.84 16.17 19.55
C ARG A 139 8.71 16.88 20.89
N ASP A 140 7.50 17.22 21.28
CA ASP A 140 7.25 17.91 22.55
C ASP A 140 7.49 16.99 23.75
N LYS A 141 7.02 15.74 23.73
CA LYS A 141 7.32 14.74 24.77
C LYS A 141 8.82 14.45 24.91
N GLN A 142 9.56 14.46 23.80
CA GLN A 142 10.99 14.14 23.79
C GLN A 142 11.89 15.27 24.30
N LYS A 143 11.40 16.52 24.33
CA LYS A 143 12.13 17.61 25.00
C LYS A 143 12.40 17.30 26.47
N ASP A 144 11.51 16.54 27.10
CA ASP A 144 11.56 16.22 28.52
C ASP A 144 12.37 14.96 28.86
N LEU A 145 12.65 14.09 27.87
CA LEU A 145 13.11 12.70 28.12
C LEU A 145 14.58 12.39 27.81
N GLN A 146 15.42 13.38 27.45
CA GLN A 146 16.85 13.23 27.06
C GLN A 146 17.17 12.23 25.91
N GLN A 147 16.22 11.39 25.48
CA GLN A 147 16.33 10.48 24.34
C GLN A 147 15.28 10.81 23.28
N LYS A 148 15.74 11.06 22.05
CA LYS A 148 14.86 11.29 20.89
C LYS A 148 14.61 9.96 20.18
N LYS A 149 13.38 9.43 20.28
CA LYS A 149 12.95 8.26 19.52
C LYS A 149 11.97 8.69 18.42
N VAL A 150 12.47 8.95 17.22
CA VAL A 150 11.57 9.29 16.10
C VAL A 150 10.85 8.02 15.66
N ARG A 151 9.52 8.01 15.79
CA ARG A 151 8.68 6.93 15.30
C ARG A 151 8.60 6.99 13.77
N PRO A 152 8.97 5.92 13.05
CA PRO A 152 8.89 5.88 11.61
C PRO A 152 7.46 5.77 11.09
N LEU A 153 7.25 6.13 9.82
CA LEU A 153 5.99 5.97 9.11
C LEU A 153 6.06 4.84 8.09
N PHE A 154 5.09 3.94 8.14
CA PHE A 154 4.82 2.96 7.09
C PHE A 154 3.57 3.35 6.29
N LEU A 155 3.51 2.91 5.03
CA LEU A 155 2.31 3.00 4.22
C LEU A 155 1.86 1.60 3.82
N THR A 156 0.56 1.36 3.83
CA THR A 156 0.01 0.08 3.40
C THR A 156 -1.36 0.24 2.76
N GLY A 157 -1.74 -0.75 1.97
CA GLY A 157 -3.07 -0.80 1.38
C GLY A 157 -3.25 -2.05 0.52
N HIS A 158 -4.52 -2.43 0.40
CA HIS A 158 -4.96 -3.55 -0.41
C HIS A 158 -5.72 -3.04 -1.64
N SER A 159 -5.58 -3.70 -2.78
CA SER A 159 -6.34 -3.36 -3.99
C SER A 159 -6.14 -1.89 -4.42
N LEU A 160 -7.23 -1.16 -4.67
CA LEU A 160 -7.28 0.30 -4.82
C LEU A 160 -6.50 1.04 -3.71
N GLY A 161 -6.60 0.58 -2.46
CA GLY A 161 -5.83 1.13 -1.33
C GLY A 161 -4.33 0.97 -1.51
N GLY A 162 -3.85 -0.09 -2.17
CA GLY A 162 -2.44 -0.25 -2.51
C GLY A 162 -1.94 0.80 -3.53
N ALA A 163 -2.80 1.16 -4.49
CA ALA A 163 -2.50 2.27 -5.40
C ALA A 163 -2.47 3.61 -4.66
N MET A 164 -3.43 3.86 -3.76
CA MET A 164 -3.45 5.06 -2.91
C MET A 164 -2.21 5.16 -2.02
N ALA A 165 -1.78 4.05 -1.39
CA ALA A 165 -0.56 3.99 -0.58
C ALA A 165 0.70 4.34 -1.40
N THR A 166 0.76 3.89 -2.66
CA THR A 166 1.86 4.23 -3.57
C THR A 166 1.88 5.71 -3.95
N ILE A 167 0.70 6.29 -4.20
CA ILE A 167 0.58 7.73 -4.47
C ILE A 167 0.93 8.54 -3.24
N ALA A 168 0.43 8.16 -2.06
CA ALA A 168 0.78 8.79 -0.80
C ALA A 168 2.30 8.79 -0.54
N ALA A 169 2.98 7.67 -0.77
CA ALA A 169 4.43 7.59 -0.67
C ALA A 169 5.13 8.53 -1.68
N THR A 170 4.60 8.63 -2.89
CA THR A 170 5.10 9.58 -3.91
C THR A 170 4.88 11.04 -3.49
N LYS A 171 3.77 11.36 -2.84
CA LYS A 171 3.52 12.70 -2.27
C LYS A 171 4.47 13.02 -1.13
N LEU A 172 4.82 12.04 -0.29
CA LEU A 172 5.86 12.20 0.73
C LEU A 172 7.24 12.46 0.10
N ILE A 173 7.60 11.73 -0.98
CA ILE A 173 8.83 12.01 -1.75
C ILE A 173 8.80 13.45 -2.29
N HIS A 174 7.68 13.87 -2.88
CA HIS A 174 7.50 15.23 -3.41
C HIS A 174 7.70 16.32 -2.35
N GLN A 175 7.26 16.06 -1.11
CA GLN A 175 7.35 16.99 0.01
C GLN A 175 8.64 16.84 0.83
N ASP A 176 9.57 15.98 0.40
CA ASP A 176 10.79 15.59 1.14
C ASP A 176 10.50 15.13 2.59
N LEU A 177 9.38 14.41 2.78
CA LEU A 177 8.98 13.87 4.07
C LEU A 177 9.40 12.40 4.21
N PRO A 178 9.98 12.00 5.37
CA PRO A 178 10.45 10.64 5.56
C PRO A 178 9.30 9.65 5.77
N PHE A 179 9.46 8.47 5.21
CA PHE A 179 8.75 7.24 5.57
C PHE A 179 9.79 6.12 5.68
N ILE A 180 9.39 4.89 6.00
CA ILE A 180 10.30 3.72 6.00
C ILE A 180 10.06 2.91 4.75
N SER A 181 8.84 2.41 4.59
CA SER A 181 8.49 1.57 3.47
C SER A 181 6.99 1.53 3.22
N THR A 182 6.65 1.09 2.03
CA THR A 182 5.30 0.92 1.51
C THR A 182 5.11 -0.55 1.17
N TYR A 183 4.20 -1.21 1.88
CA TYR A 183 3.83 -2.61 1.64
C TYR A 183 2.42 -2.65 1.06
N THR A 184 2.25 -3.22 -0.12
CA THR A 184 0.94 -3.26 -0.78
C THR A 184 0.58 -4.66 -1.21
N PHE A 185 -0.73 -4.94 -1.23
CA PHE A 185 -1.28 -6.26 -1.49
C PHE A 185 -2.29 -6.16 -2.62
N GLY A 186 -2.10 -6.89 -3.72
CA GLY A 186 -3.00 -6.81 -4.86
C GLY A 186 -3.02 -5.42 -5.54
N GLN A 187 -1.93 -4.65 -5.46
CA GLN A 187 -1.91 -3.30 -6.02
C GLN A 187 -2.01 -3.30 -7.56
N PRO A 188 -2.93 -2.52 -8.17
CA PRO A 188 -2.94 -2.24 -9.60
C PRO A 188 -1.84 -1.24 -10.03
N ARG A 189 -1.50 -1.20 -11.32
CA ARG A 189 -0.49 -0.27 -11.86
C ARG A 189 -0.93 1.18 -11.68
N THR A 190 -0.11 1.98 -11.00
CA THR A 190 -0.57 3.28 -10.49
C THR A 190 -0.17 4.46 -11.37
N MET A 191 0.87 4.30 -12.18
CA MET A 191 1.52 5.40 -12.88
C MET A 191 2.12 4.94 -14.21
N THR A 192 2.57 5.89 -15.04
CA THR A 192 3.25 5.56 -16.30
C THR A 192 4.64 4.97 -16.08
N HIS A 193 5.19 4.32 -17.10
CA HIS A 193 6.54 3.78 -17.07
C HIS A 193 7.62 4.82 -16.71
N ASN A 194 7.56 6.03 -17.29
CA ASN A 194 8.54 7.07 -17.00
C ASN A 194 8.44 7.54 -15.54
N THR A 195 7.22 7.72 -15.03
CA THR A 195 7.01 8.08 -13.63
C THR A 195 7.49 6.98 -12.69
N ALA A 196 7.25 5.70 -13.02
CA ALA A 196 7.75 4.58 -12.23
C ALA A 196 9.28 4.57 -12.16
N ARG A 197 9.98 4.89 -13.27
CA ARG A 197 11.45 5.00 -13.28
C ARG A 197 11.95 6.12 -12.36
N ILE A 198 11.28 7.27 -12.36
CA ILE A 198 11.61 8.39 -11.46
C ILE A 198 11.49 7.96 -9.99
N ILE A 199 10.36 7.34 -9.62
CA ILE A 199 10.11 6.91 -8.24
C ILE A 199 11.07 5.77 -7.81
N ASN A 200 11.32 4.80 -8.69
CA ASN A 200 12.29 3.73 -8.41
C ASN A 200 13.70 4.28 -8.19
N GLY A 201 14.14 5.23 -9.04
CA GLY A 201 15.46 5.87 -8.87
C GLY A 201 15.66 6.49 -7.49
N LYS A 202 14.57 6.94 -6.84
CA LYS A 202 14.62 7.55 -5.50
C LYS A 202 14.42 6.56 -4.34
N ALA A 203 13.53 5.58 -4.50
CA ALA A 203 13.01 4.83 -3.36
C ALA A 203 12.61 3.38 -3.67
N GLU A 204 13.11 2.77 -4.76
CA GLU A 204 12.76 1.39 -5.16
C GLU A 204 12.83 0.39 -4.00
N ASN A 205 13.90 0.46 -3.20
CA ASN A 205 14.15 -0.42 -2.06
C ASN A 205 13.21 -0.21 -0.86
N ARG A 206 12.20 0.66 -0.99
CA ARG A 206 11.21 0.99 0.04
C ARG A 206 9.79 0.62 -0.38
N PHE A 207 9.59 0.13 -1.60
CA PHE A 207 8.29 -0.33 -2.10
C PHE A 207 8.30 -1.85 -2.26
N PHE A 208 7.40 -2.53 -1.55
CA PHE A 208 7.24 -3.98 -1.58
C PHE A 208 5.81 -4.32 -1.98
N ARG A 209 5.61 -4.82 -3.21
CA ARG A 209 4.30 -5.18 -3.74
C ARG A 209 4.12 -6.69 -3.74
N PHE A 210 3.09 -7.14 -3.05
CA PHE A 210 2.69 -8.54 -2.95
C PHE A 210 1.61 -8.86 -3.99
N GLN A 211 1.84 -9.94 -4.72
CA GLN A 211 0.95 -10.50 -5.73
C GLN A 211 0.53 -11.90 -5.33
N ASN A 212 -0.76 -12.18 -5.20
CA ASN A 212 -1.25 -13.52 -4.98
C ASN A 212 -1.60 -14.20 -6.30
N ASN A 213 -0.89 -15.28 -6.61
CA ASN A 213 -1.17 -16.20 -7.71
C ASN A 213 -1.67 -15.51 -9.00
N ASN A 214 -2.93 -15.73 -9.38
CA ASN A 214 -3.53 -15.22 -10.60
C ASN A 214 -4.34 -13.94 -10.40
N ASP A 215 -4.17 -13.24 -9.27
CA ASP A 215 -4.85 -11.97 -9.01
C ASP A 215 -4.69 -11.03 -10.21
N MET A 216 -5.81 -10.77 -10.88
CA MET A 216 -5.88 -10.03 -12.13
C MET A 216 -5.77 -8.51 -11.91
N VAL A 217 -6.08 -8.01 -10.71
CA VAL A 217 -6.12 -6.58 -10.42
C VAL A 217 -4.77 -5.93 -10.65
N THR A 218 -3.70 -6.63 -10.28
CA THR A 218 -2.32 -6.14 -10.43
C THR A 218 -1.85 -6.07 -11.88
N ARG A 219 -2.62 -6.66 -12.79
CA ARG A 219 -2.39 -6.61 -14.23
C ARG A 219 -3.16 -5.46 -14.88
N ALA A 220 -4.04 -4.78 -14.17
CA ALA A 220 -4.70 -3.56 -14.60
C ALA A 220 -4.01 -2.32 -13.99
N PRO A 221 -4.04 -1.17 -14.67
CA PRO A 221 -4.09 -1.00 -16.12
C PRO A 221 -2.98 -1.78 -16.84
N ALA A 222 -3.23 -2.15 -18.10
CA ALA A 222 -2.30 -2.95 -18.89
C ALA A 222 -0.98 -2.21 -19.17
N ARG A 223 0.14 -2.96 -19.22
CA ARG A 223 1.45 -2.41 -19.58
C ARG A 223 1.48 -1.83 -21.00
N ALA A 224 0.73 -2.43 -21.92
CA ALA A 224 0.58 -1.93 -23.29
C ALA A 224 -0.05 -0.53 -23.35
N ALA A 225 -0.81 -0.12 -22.32
CA ALA A 225 -1.36 1.23 -22.18
C ALA A 225 -0.36 2.22 -21.54
N GLY A 226 0.91 1.84 -21.37
CA GLY A 226 1.97 2.72 -20.86
C GLY A 226 2.10 2.76 -19.33
N TYR A 227 1.29 1.98 -18.61
CA TYR A 227 1.34 1.90 -17.15
C TYR A 227 2.41 0.95 -16.63
N SER A 228 2.97 1.26 -15.46
CA SER A 228 4.00 0.48 -14.80
C SER A 228 3.80 0.45 -13.30
N HIS A 229 4.47 -0.54 -12.72
CA HIS A 229 4.62 -0.76 -11.30
C HIS A 229 5.90 -0.11 -10.78
N VAL A 230 5.98 0.13 -9.46
CA VAL A 230 7.18 0.60 -8.72
C VAL A 230 7.62 -0.43 -7.67
N GLY A 231 8.89 -0.40 -7.28
CA GLY A 231 9.42 -1.25 -6.22
C GLY A 231 9.60 -2.71 -6.57
N SER A 232 9.94 -3.47 -5.53
CA SER A 232 10.16 -4.92 -5.59
C SER A 232 8.84 -5.69 -5.70
N PHE A 233 8.87 -6.75 -6.51
CA PHE A 233 7.77 -7.68 -6.67
C PHE A 233 7.97 -8.90 -5.76
N VAL A 234 6.95 -9.21 -4.97
CA VAL A 234 6.89 -10.41 -4.13
C VAL A 234 5.70 -11.25 -4.59
N TYR A 235 5.99 -12.40 -5.17
CA TYR A 235 4.98 -13.34 -5.65
C TYR A 235 4.61 -14.33 -4.55
N ILE A 236 3.32 -14.58 -4.39
CA ILE A 236 2.76 -15.64 -3.56
C ILE A 236 2.22 -16.70 -4.52
N SER A 237 2.74 -17.92 -4.46
CA SER A 237 2.26 -19.05 -5.26
C SER A 237 0.96 -19.65 -4.69
N GLU A 238 0.36 -20.57 -5.44
CA GLU A 238 -0.88 -21.28 -5.06
C GLU A 238 -0.77 -21.99 -3.70
N ASP A 239 0.40 -22.54 -3.37
CA ASP A 239 0.70 -23.17 -2.08
C ASP A 239 1.04 -22.15 -0.97
N LYS A 240 0.80 -20.86 -1.22
CA LYS A 240 1.08 -19.71 -0.34
C LYS A 240 2.57 -19.48 -0.04
N SER A 241 3.48 -20.08 -0.82
CA SER A 241 4.92 -19.81 -0.73
C SER A 241 5.26 -18.44 -1.32
N LEU A 242 6.16 -17.68 -0.66
CA LEU A 242 6.60 -16.37 -1.14
C LEU A 242 7.90 -16.51 -1.95
N HIS A 243 7.98 -15.73 -3.02
CA HIS A 243 9.13 -15.66 -3.93
C HIS A 243 9.44 -14.20 -4.31
N ASN A 244 10.72 -13.84 -4.34
CA ASN A 244 11.16 -12.47 -4.64
C ASN A 244 12.28 -12.40 -5.69
N ASP A 245 12.60 -13.51 -6.36
CA ASP A 245 13.64 -13.54 -7.38
C ASP A 245 13.14 -13.08 -8.76
N ILE A 246 14.09 -12.68 -9.60
CA ILE A 246 13.84 -12.09 -10.92
C ILE A 246 13.10 -13.06 -11.87
N GLY A 247 13.19 -14.37 -11.66
CA GLY A 247 12.50 -15.36 -12.48
C GLY A 247 10.98 -15.25 -12.38
N TRP A 248 10.46 -14.97 -11.19
CA TRP A 248 9.02 -14.74 -11.00
C TRP A 248 8.54 -13.42 -11.58
N TRP A 249 9.40 -12.41 -11.64
CA TRP A 249 9.09 -11.17 -12.34
C TRP A 249 8.91 -11.40 -13.84
N TYR A 250 9.80 -12.17 -14.49
CA TYR A 250 9.64 -12.52 -15.90
C TYR A 250 8.38 -13.34 -16.15
N ARG A 251 8.08 -14.34 -15.31
CA ARG A 251 6.81 -15.11 -15.38
C ARG A 251 5.58 -14.21 -15.24
N PHE A 252 5.63 -13.22 -14.34
CA PHE A 252 4.57 -12.24 -14.20
C PHE A 252 4.39 -11.43 -15.49
N LEU A 253 5.47 -10.95 -16.11
CA LEU A 253 5.41 -10.22 -17.39
C LEU A 253 4.82 -11.08 -18.52
N ASP A 254 5.28 -12.31 -18.67
CA ASP A 254 4.78 -13.24 -19.70
C ASP A 254 3.28 -13.53 -19.50
N SER A 255 2.86 -13.73 -18.24
CA SER A 255 1.45 -13.92 -17.89
C SER A 255 0.59 -12.70 -18.21
N ALA A 256 1.13 -11.48 -18.05
CA ALA A 256 0.42 -10.25 -18.35
C ALA A 256 0.28 -10.01 -19.85
N GLU A 257 1.26 -10.40 -20.68
CA GLU A 257 1.18 -10.30 -22.14
C GLU A 257 0.19 -11.31 -22.74
N GLY A 258 0.09 -12.52 -22.16
CA GLY A 258 -0.86 -13.55 -22.60
C GLY A 258 -2.34 -13.23 -22.31
N VAL A 259 -2.62 -12.54 -21.19
CA VAL A 259 -3.99 -12.18 -20.76
C VAL A 259 -4.62 -11.08 -21.62
N ILE A 260 -3.83 -10.19 -22.23
CA ILE A 260 -4.35 -9.11 -23.10
C ILE A 260 -5.03 -9.67 -24.36
N LYS A 261 -4.67 -10.88 -24.81
CA LYS A 261 -5.28 -11.53 -25.98
C LYS A 261 -6.44 -12.47 -25.67
N ALA A 262 -6.74 -12.70 -24.40
CA ALA A 262 -7.84 -13.54 -23.99
C ALA A 262 -8.38 -13.01 -22.66
N ILE A 263 -9.45 -12.22 -22.73
CA ILE A 263 -10.43 -12.13 -21.63
C ILE A 263 -11.51 -13.18 -21.94
N PRO A 264 -11.31 -14.49 -21.68
CA PRO A 264 -12.41 -15.44 -21.69
C PRO A 264 -13.19 -15.31 -20.37
N LYS A 265 -14.41 -15.85 -20.37
CA LYS A 265 -15.39 -15.90 -19.26
C LYS A 265 -14.92 -16.64 -17.97
N LYS A 266 -13.66 -16.55 -17.57
CA LYS A 266 -13.11 -17.05 -16.29
C LYS A 266 -12.81 -15.89 -15.33
N GLY A 267 -13.70 -14.91 -15.25
CA GLY A 267 -13.51 -13.69 -14.45
C GLY A 267 -13.64 -13.87 -12.93
N LEU A 268 -14.05 -15.04 -12.44
CA LEU A 268 -14.35 -15.28 -11.03
C LEU A 268 -13.11 -15.75 -10.24
N ASP A 269 -12.38 -16.75 -10.73
CA ASP A 269 -11.22 -17.33 -10.01
C ASP A 269 -10.12 -16.29 -9.69
N GLY A 270 -9.83 -15.37 -10.63
CA GLY A 270 -8.79 -14.34 -10.43
C GLY A 270 -9.19 -13.17 -9.53
N VAL A 271 -10.49 -13.05 -9.20
CA VAL A 271 -11.02 -12.09 -8.22
C VAL A 271 -11.06 -12.72 -6.83
N GLU A 272 -11.28 -14.04 -6.73
CA GLU A 272 -11.19 -14.77 -5.47
C GLU A 272 -9.77 -14.70 -4.87
N ASP A 273 -8.73 -14.88 -5.70
CA ASP A 273 -7.31 -14.72 -5.31
C ASP A 273 -6.95 -13.30 -4.82
N HIS A 274 -7.83 -12.32 -5.04
CA HIS A 274 -7.64 -10.93 -4.63
C HIS A 274 -8.11 -10.64 -3.19
N SER A 275 -8.62 -11.62 -2.44
CA SER A 275 -9.05 -11.34 -1.06
C SER A 275 -7.88 -11.00 -0.14
N MET A 276 -8.01 -9.93 0.66
CA MET A 276 -6.99 -9.53 1.64
C MET A 276 -6.72 -10.65 2.67
N SER A 277 -7.69 -11.54 2.94
CA SER A 277 -7.49 -12.68 3.83
C SER A 277 -6.41 -13.64 3.32
N ASP A 278 -6.36 -13.87 2.00
CA ASP A 278 -5.40 -14.77 1.37
C ASP A 278 -3.98 -14.21 1.43
N TYR A 279 -3.83 -12.91 1.17
CA TYR A 279 -2.55 -12.21 1.36
C TYR A 279 -2.08 -12.28 2.81
N LEU A 280 -2.99 -12.03 3.76
CA LEU A 280 -2.64 -12.06 5.17
C LEU A 280 -2.18 -13.45 5.61
N GLN A 281 -2.90 -14.51 5.21
CA GLN A 281 -2.54 -15.89 5.53
C GLN A 281 -1.17 -16.28 4.95
N ALA A 282 -0.90 -15.92 3.69
CA ALA A 282 0.39 -16.17 3.06
C ALA A 282 1.52 -15.50 3.82
N VAL A 283 1.37 -14.21 4.12
CA VAL A 283 2.39 -13.43 4.83
C VAL A 283 2.55 -13.89 6.28
N GLU A 284 1.49 -14.35 6.94
CA GLU A 284 1.57 -14.94 8.28
C GLU A 284 2.45 -16.19 8.28
N SER A 285 2.25 -17.08 7.31
CA SER A 285 3.04 -18.31 7.14
C SER A 285 4.49 -18.10 6.71
N TRP A 286 4.83 -16.89 6.23
CA TRP A 286 6.16 -16.58 5.72
C TRP A 286 7.24 -16.58 6.82
N ASN A 287 8.19 -17.51 6.72
CA ASN A 287 9.21 -17.78 7.76
C ASN A 287 10.66 -17.72 7.28
N TRP A 288 10.93 -17.40 6.00
CA TRP A 288 12.28 -17.36 5.44
C TRP A 288 12.79 -15.91 5.23
N ALA A 289 14.10 -15.71 5.27
CA ALA A 289 14.71 -14.40 5.05
C ALA A 289 15.00 -14.17 3.54
N PRO A 290 14.63 -13.02 2.94
CA PRO A 290 14.95 -12.71 1.55
C PRO A 290 16.42 -13.00 1.23
N ASN A 291 16.71 -13.68 0.12
CA ASN A 291 18.09 -13.83 -0.36
C ASN A 291 18.68 -12.42 -0.54
N GLN A 292 19.75 -12.12 0.18
CA GLN A 292 20.56 -10.93 -0.06
C GLN A 292 21.34 -11.16 -1.35
N THR A 293 20.80 -10.70 -2.48
CA THR A 293 21.56 -10.56 -3.72
C THR A 293 22.06 -9.14 -3.83
#